data_AF-A0A2N7RVH4-F1
#
_entry.id   AF-A0A2N7RVH4-F1
#
_cell.length_a   1.000
_cell.length_b   1.000
_cell.length_c   1.000
_cell.angle_alpha   90.00
_cell.angle_beta   90.00
_cell.angle_gamma   90.00
#
_symmetry.space_group_name_H-M   'P 1'
#
loop_
_entity.id
_entity.type
_entity.pdbx_description
1 polymer ?
#
loop_
_entity_poly.entity_id
_entity_poly.type
_entity_poly.pdbx_seq_one_letter_code
_entity_poly.pdbx_strand_id
1 'polypeptide(L)' 'MNPHLSLHCYLQDTPSEQALPCSDVTIHADPATLRAIAHFLLASADTFDQAQERAGMHAHLQDEWDGWQDDFPDLVVVAA' A
#
# COMPACT_ATOMS: atom_id res chain seq x y z
N MET A 1 -10.52 -11.20 17.03
CA MET A 1 -10.96 -10.09 16.16
C MET A 1 -9.98 -10.05 15.01
N ASN A 2 -10.46 -10.17 13.76
CA ASN A 2 -9.60 -9.86 12.63
C ASN A 2 -9.41 -8.33 12.62
N PRO A 3 -8.18 -7.82 12.63
CA PRO A 3 -7.97 -6.37 12.58
C PRO A 3 -8.60 -5.83 11.30
N HIS A 4 -9.36 -4.74 11.40
CA HIS A 4 -9.92 -4.05 10.23
C HIS A 4 -8.83 -3.42 9.35
N LEU A 5 -7.63 -3.23 9.91
CA LEU A 5 -6.45 -2.72 9.22
C LEU A 5 -5.19 -3.18 9.99
N SER A 6 -4.18 -3.67 9.27
CA SER A 6 -2.82 -3.85 9.77
C SER A 6 -1.85 -3.17 8.81
N LEU A 7 -0.87 -2.45 9.35
CA LEU A 7 0.15 -1.75 8.57
C LEU A 7 1.51 -2.37 8.91
N HIS A 8 2.29 -2.68 7.87
CA HIS A 8 3.63 -3.23 8.04
C HIS A 8 4.63 -2.38 7.25
N CYS A 9 5.78 -2.10 7.87
CA CYS A 9 6.80 -1.19 7.36
C CYS A 9 8.13 -1.94 7.25
N TYR A 10 8.83 -1.73 6.13
CA TYR A 10 10.24 -2.09 6.00
C TYR A 10 11.11 -0.89 6.39
N LEU A 11 12.16 -1.14 7.17
CA LEU A 11 13.14 -0.11 7.50
C LEU A 11 14.21 -0.09 6.41
N GLN A 12 14.35 1.03 5.69
CA GLN A 12 15.28 1.16 4.57
C GLN A 12 16.73 0.76 4.95
N ASP A 13 17.17 1.11 6.15
CA ASP A 13 18.55 0.87 6.60
C ASP A 13 18.75 -0.46 7.35
N THR A 14 17.69 -1.26 7.51
CA THR A 14 17.78 -2.58 8.14
C THR A 14 17.31 -3.62 7.14
N PRO A 15 18.25 -4.37 6.51
CA PRO A 15 17.88 -5.47 5.63
C PRO A 15 17.06 -6.47 6.45
N SER A 16 15.76 -6.48 6.18
CA SER A 16 14.82 -7.40 6.81
C SER A 16 14.02 -8.04 5.69
N GLU A 17 13.99 -9.36 5.68
CA GLU A 17 13.14 -10.14 4.77
C GLU A 17 11.65 -10.04 5.17
N GLN A 18 11.36 -9.42 6.32
CA GLN A 18 10.02 -9.34 6.90
C GLN A 18 9.64 -7.90 7.25
N ALA A 19 8.44 -7.50 6.84
CA ALA A 19 7.83 -6.24 7.25
C ALA A 19 7.41 -6.33 8.73
N LEU A 20 7.65 -5.27 9.50
CA LEU A 20 7.28 -5.22 10.92
C LEU A 20 6.01 -4.36 11.11
N PRO A 21 5.15 -4.65 12.10
CA PRO A 21 3.98 -3.81 12.38
C PRO A 21 4.40 -2.35 12.65
N CYS A 22 3.78 -1.41 11.95
CA CYS A 22 4.01 0.02 12.18
C CYS A 22 3.21 0.50 13.41
N SER A 23 3.79 1.36 14.25
CA SER A 23 3.04 2.09 15.29
C SER A 23 2.22 3.23 14.69
N ASP A 24 2.80 3.90 13.70
CA ASP A 24 2.26 5.06 13.00
C ASP A 24 2.86 5.12 11.59
N VAL A 25 2.15 5.79 10.67
CA VAL A 25 2.59 6.05 9.30
C VAL A 25 2.36 7.52 9.02
N THR A 26 3.41 8.24 8.61
CA THR A 26 3.33 9.65 8.18
C THR A 26 3.63 9.74 6.70
N ILE A 27 2.71 10.33 5.92
CA ILE A 27 2.90 10.59 4.49
C ILE A 27 3.21 12.06 4.29
N HIS A 28 4.42 12.37 3.82
CA HIS A 28 4.83 13.71 3.43
C HIS A 28 4.99 13.77 1.92
N ALA A 29 4.02 14.40 1.24
CA ALA A 29 4.00 14.50 -0.21
C ALA A 29 3.23 15.74 -0.67
N ASP A 30 3.40 16.12 -1.94
CA ASP A 30 2.62 17.20 -2.53
C ASP A 30 1.15 16.78 -2.78
N PRO A 31 0.24 17.74 -3.07
CA PRO A 31 -1.16 17.43 -3.30
C PRO A 31 -1.45 16.52 -4.50
N ALA A 32 -0.57 16.45 -5.52
CA ALA A 32 -0.78 15.56 -6.66
C ALA A 32 -0.50 14.10 -6.26
N THR A 33 0.61 13.87 -5.57
CA THR A 33 0.99 12.56 -5.04
C THR A 33 -0.02 12.04 -4.02
N LEU A 34 -0.53 12.90 -3.11
CA LEU A 34 -1.57 12.49 -2.16
C LEU A 34 -2.86 12.04 -2.86
N ARG A 35 -3.22 12.68 -3.99
CA ARG A 35 -4.38 12.25 -4.79
C ARG A 35 -4.11 10.93 -5.51
N ALA A 36 -2.91 10.72 -6.03
CA ALA A 36 -2.54 9.45 -6.66
C ALA A 36 -2.65 8.29 -5.67
N ILE A 37 -2.12 8.45 -4.46
CA ILE A 37 -2.25 7.46 -3.38
C ILE A 37 -3.73 7.20 -3.06
N ALA A 38 -4.55 8.24 -2.94
CA ALA A 38 -5.98 8.06 -2.65
C ALA A 38 -6.71 7.31 -3.78
N HIS A 39 -6.41 7.62 -5.04
CA HIS A 39 -6.97 6.91 -6.19
C HIS A 39 -6.57 5.44 -6.21
N PHE A 40 -5.30 5.14 -5.93
CA PHE A 40 -4.80 3.77 -5.81
C PHE A 40 -5.55 2.98 -4.72
N LEU A 41 -5.73 3.56 -3.53
CA LEU A 41 -6.46 2.91 -2.43
C LEU A 41 -7.92 2.62 -2.80
N LEU A 42 -8.59 3.54 -3.49
CA LEU A 42 -9.97 3.36 -3.95
C LEU A 42 -10.07 2.26 -5.02
N ALA A 43 -9.21 2.31 -6.05
CA ALA A 43 -9.19 1.31 -7.11
C ALA A 43 -8.91 -0.10 -6.58
N SER A 44 -8.01 -0.20 -5.59
CA SER A 44 -7.69 -1.47 -4.94
C SER A 44 -8.88 -2.00 -4.13
N ALA A 45 -9.58 -1.14 -3.40
CA ALA A 45 -10.79 -1.51 -2.66
C ALA A 45 -11.89 -2.02 -3.61
N ASP A 46 -12.13 -1.32 -4.71
CA ASP A 46 -13.11 -1.73 -5.73
C ASP A 46 -12.75 -3.09 -6.35
N THR A 47 -11.45 -3.31 -6.61
CA THR A 47 -10.94 -4.58 -7.15
C THR A 47 -11.14 -5.74 -6.16
N PHE A 48 -10.83 -5.53 -4.88
CA PHE A 48 -10.97 -6.56 -3.85
C PHE A 48 -12.45 -6.90 -3.55
N ASP A 49 -13.35 -5.92 -3.65
CA ASP A 49 -14.78 -6.15 -3.40
C ASP A 49 -15.43 -6.98 -4.53
N GLN A 50 -14.96 -6.80 -5.77
CA GLN A 50 -15.44 -7.54 -6.94
C GLN A 50 -14.85 -8.96 -7.06
N ALA A 51 -13.75 -9.25 -6.35
CA ALA A 51 -13.07 -10.52 -6.46
C ALA A 51 -13.82 -11.66 -5.75
N GLN A 52 -14.00 -12.77 -6.47
CA GLN A 52 -14.64 -13.98 -5.94
C GLN A 52 -13.77 -14.71 -4.90
N GLU A 53 -12.44 -14.62 -5.05
CA GLU A 53 -11.44 -15.11 -4.11
C GLU A 53 -10.43 -14.00 -3.84
N ARG A 54 -10.26 -13.61 -2.57
CA ARG A 54 -9.41 -12.48 -2.15
C ARG A 54 -8.07 -12.91 -1.57
N ALA A 55 -7.94 -14.18 -1.19
CA ALA A 55 -6.77 -14.67 -0.48
C ALA A 55 -5.50 -14.49 -1.35
N GLY A 56 -4.52 -13.76 -0.83
CA GLY A 56 -3.25 -13.49 -1.52
C GLY A 56 -3.29 -12.35 -2.54
N MET A 57 -4.45 -11.71 -2.76
CA MET A 57 -4.53 -10.52 -3.60
C MET A 57 -3.79 -9.36 -2.96
N HIS A 58 -3.01 -8.67 -3.78
CA HIS A 58 -2.33 -7.45 -3.41
C HIS A 58 -2.18 -6.56 -4.64
N ALA A 59 -2.03 -5.26 -4.43
CA ALA A 59 -1.76 -4.28 -5.46
C ALA A 59 -0.61 -3.38 -5.01
N HIS A 60 0.23 -2.97 -5.95
CA HIS A 60 1.35 -2.08 -5.72
C HIS A 60 1.07 -0.72 -6.34
N LEU A 61 1.40 0.36 -5.63
CA LEU A 61 1.21 1.72 -6.14
C LEU A 61 2.06 1.96 -7.40
N GLN A 62 3.27 1.40 -7.43
CA GLN A 62 4.17 1.52 -8.58
C GLN A 62 3.56 0.98 -9.90
N ASP A 63 2.65 0.01 -9.80
CA ASP A 63 2.00 -0.60 -10.98
C ASP A 63 0.84 0.27 -11.51
N GLU A 64 0.21 1.06 -10.63
CA GLU A 64 -1.03 1.78 -10.90
C GLU A 64 -0.83 3.27 -11.17
N TRP A 65 0.33 3.83 -10.87
CA TRP A 65 0.61 5.25 -11.03
C TRP A 65 1.77 5.55 -11.98
N ASP A 66 1.46 6.02 -13.19
CA ASP A 66 2.45 6.43 -14.20
C ASP A 66 3.47 7.48 -13.72
N GLY A 67 3.15 8.24 -12.66
CA GLY A 67 4.03 9.27 -12.09
C GLY A 67 4.96 8.75 -10.98
N TRP A 68 4.95 7.44 -10.71
CA TRP A 68 5.84 6.82 -9.74
C TRP A 68 7.31 6.87 -10.20
N GLN A 69 8.23 6.96 -9.25
CA GLN A 69 9.68 7.08 -9.47
C GLN A 69 10.44 6.13 -8.55
N ASP A 70 11.62 5.66 -8.98
CA ASP A 70 12.43 4.66 -8.26
C ASP A 70 12.84 5.08 -6.82
N ASP A 71 12.79 6.36 -6.50
CA ASP A 71 13.11 6.92 -5.18
C ASP A 71 11.88 7.00 -4.25
N PHE A 72 10.68 6.69 -4.75
CA PHE A 72 9.47 6.66 -3.95
C PHE A 72 9.32 5.32 -3.21
N PRO A 73 8.92 5.33 -1.93
CA PRO A 73 8.50 4.10 -1.29
C PRO A 73 7.27 3.56 -2.01
N ASP A 74 7.26 2.28 -2.29
CA ASP A 74 6.08 1.63 -2.81
C ASP A 74 5.05 1.40 -1.68
N LEU A 75 3.77 1.55 -2.02
CA LEU A 75 2.66 1.25 -1.13
C LEU A 75 1.97 -0.02 -1.64
N VAL A 76 1.96 -1.05 -0.80
CA VAL A 76 1.35 -2.33 -1.11
C VAL A 76 0.12 -2.53 -0.25
N VAL A 77 -1.02 -2.74 -0.89
CA VAL A 77 -2.27 -3.11 -0.20
C VAL A 77 -2.55 -4.59 -0.41
N VAL A 78 -2.91 -5.29 0.66
CA VAL A 78 -3.20 -6.73 0.65
C VAL A 78 -4.64 -6.94 1.08
N ALA A 79 -5.39 -7.78 0.36
CA ALA A 79 -6.78 -8.05 0.71
C ALA A 79 -6.89 -8.84 2.03
N ALA A 80 -7.82 -8.40 2.88
CA ALA A 80 -8.10 -9.00 4.20
C ALA A 80 -9.16 -10.10 4.14
#